data_AF-A0A2V9M5G4-F1
#
_entry.id   AF-A0A2V9M5G4-F1
#
_cell.length_a   1.000
_cell.length_b   1.000
_cell.length_c   1.000
_cell.angle_alpha   90.00
_cell.angle_beta   90.00
_cell.angle_gamma   90.00
#
_symmetry.space_group_name_H-M   'P 1'
#
loop_
_entity.id
_entity.type
_entity.pdbx_description
1 polymer ?
#
loop_
_entity_poly.entity_id
_entity_poly.type
_entity_poly.pdbx_seq_one_letter_code
_entity_poly.pdbx_strand_id
1 'polypeptide(L)'
;MEVKQILIRATARVVAELGLDQGANLFLERFIYRDCQPAISRGGPGRFSRHRRFQVLMFHKISSDAHPFFAPLDPLQFERQLLFLKRCFQVMDLEELVEHCRRNDLPERAVAITLDDGYRDNYTQAFPLLRKHALPATLFVTTGSVGNSRVLWHDRVFDAFRYTKAQHCQFKRMGNTHFLLDSVAAKRECVDATISFAKSLPGPARLAFVEEIEDALQPDLVDGRTPMLSWTEIKEMRAGGIRIGSHTRTHPILSRIDAVQLRDENVSRDLPIPMGVWVITV
;
A
#
# COMPACT_ATOMS: atom_id res chain seq x y z
N MET A 1 -22.29 1.55 -3.66
CA MET A 1 -20.98 0.88 -3.76
C MET A 1 -19.91 1.95 -3.72
N GLU A 2 -19.38 2.24 -2.53
CA GLU A 2 -18.44 3.35 -2.31
C GLU A 2 -17.08 3.07 -2.96
N VAL A 3 -16.74 3.92 -3.94
CA VAL A 3 -15.44 4.04 -4.58
C VAL A 3 -14.52 4.77 -3.60
N LYS A 4 -13.71 4.03 -2.81
CA LYS A 4 -12.78 4.63 -1.82
C LYS A 4 -11.35 4.12 -1.89
N GLN A 5 -10.98 3.32 -2.89
CA GLN A 5 -9.63 2.74 -2.98
C GLN A 5 -8.90 3.02 -4.29
N ILE A 6 -8.89 4.29 -4.68
CA ILE A 6 -7.78 4.81 -5.49
C ILE A 6 -7.21 5.99 -4.71
N LEU A 7 -6.49 5.68 -3.64
CA LEU A 7 -5.72 6.71 -2.95
C LEU A 7 -4.47 6.98 -3.79
N ILE A 8 -4.61 7.89 -4.75
CA ILE A 8 -3.45 8.50 -5.40
C ILE A 8 -2.79 9.37 -4.32
N ARG A 9 -1.74 8.87 -3.70
CA ARG A 9 -0.83 9.69 -2.89
C ARG A 9 0.52 9.61 -3.56
N ALA A 10 0.83 10.63 -4.36
CA ALA A 10 2.21 10.98 -4.64
C ALA A 10 2.93 11.04 -3.29
N THR A 11 3.88 10.13 -3.13
CA THR A 11 4.59 9.86 -1.90
C THR A 11 5.34 11.10 -1.44
N ALA A 12 5.13 11.51 -0.18
CA ALA A 12 5.64 12.76 0.37
C ALA A 12 7.15 13.01 0.16
N ARG A 13 7.94 11.97 -0.10
CA ARG A 13 9.40 12.08 -0.31
C ARG A 13 9.83 12.25 -1.76
N VAL A 14 9.15 11.61 -2.73
CA VAL A 14 9.39 11.83 -4.17
C VAL A 14 8.97 13.24 -4.57
N VAL A 15 7.88 13.74 -3.98
CA VAL A 15 7.38 15.11 -4.16
C VAL A 15 8.38 16.14 -3.60
N ALA A 16 8.98 15.85 -2.43
CA ALA A 16 9.92 16.75 -1.76
C ALA A 16 11.33 16.78 -2.41
N GLU A 17 11.85 15.65 -2.88
CA GLU A 17 13.16 15.61 -3.54
C GLU A 17 13.14 16.15 -4.99
N LEU A 18 11.98 16.11 -5.66
CA LEU A 18 11.85 16.52 -7.06
C LEU A 18 11.12 17.86 -7.26
N GLY A 19 10.70 18.55 -6.17
CA GLY A 19 10.04 19.85 -6.25
C GLY A 19 8.71 19.82 -7.01
N LEU A 20 7.96 18.72 -6.93
CA LEU A 20 6.74 18.50 -7.70
C LEU A 20 5.51 19.09 -7.00
N ASP A 21 4.62 19.71 -7.77
CA ASP A 21 3.34 20.24 -7.30
C ASP A 21 2.40 19.09 -6.87
N GLN A 22 1.77 19.22 -5.69
CA GLN A 22 0.91 18.21 -5.05
C GLN A 22 -0.37 17.89 -5.85
N GLY A 23 -0.68 18.67 -6.89
CA GLY A 23 -1.95 18.63 -7.64
C GLY A 23 -2.20 17.43 -8.57
N ALA A 24 -1.30 16.46 -8.69
CA ALA A 24 -1.42 15.37 -9.69
C ALA A 24 -2.35 14.20 -9.28
N ASN A 25 -3.02 14.27 -8.13
CA ASN A 25 -3.55 13.09 -7.44
C ASN A 25 -5.07 12.83 -7.55
N LEU A 26 -5.78 13.29 -8.59
CA LEU A 26 -7.24 13.09 -8.70
C LEU A 26 -7.73 12.69 -10.11
N PHE A 27 -6.95 11.90 -10.85
CA PHE A 27 -7.26 11.64 -12.26
C PHE A 27 -8.00 10.31 -12.53
N LEU A 28 -7.78 9.27 -11.73
CA LEU A 28 -8.31 7.94 -12.07
C LEU A 28 -9.82 7.77 -11.81
N GLU A 29 -10.39 8.34 -10.74
CA GLU A 29 -11.84 8.23 -10.50
C GLU A 29 -12.68 8.88 -11.61
N ARG A 30 -12.17 9.97 -12.21
CA ARG A 30 -12.91 10.75 -13.21
C ARG A 30 -12.94 10.09 -14.59
N PHE A 31 -11.96 9.24 -14.91
CA PHE A 31 -11.79 8.61 -16.23
C PHE A 31 -12.11 7.11 -16.27
N ILE A 32 -12.28 6.45 -15.11
CA ILE A 32 -12.68 5.03 -15.08
C ILE A 32 -14.16 4.84 -15.52
N TYR A 33 -14.99 5.89 -15.57
CA TYR A 33 -16.41 5.74 -15.89
C TYR A 33 -17.02 6.66 -16.95
N ARG A 34 -16.31 7.67 -17.48
CA ARG A 34 -16.87 8.51 -18.55
C ARG A 34 -15.83 8.83 -19.63
N ASP A 35 -16.20 8.43 -20.84
CA ASP A 35 -15.75 8.94 -22.13
C ASP A 35 -14.36 8.55 -22.63
N CYS A 36 -14.34 7.37 -23.28
CA CYS A 36 -13.58 7.17 -24.51
C CYS A 36 -14.19 8.03 -25.63
N GLN A 37 -13.82 9.30 -25.74
CA GLN A 37 -14.04 10.11 -26.95
C GLN A 37 -12.80 10.99 -27.24
N PRO A 38 -12.46 11.24 -28.52
CA PRO A 38 -11.24 11.94 -28.90
C PRO A 38 -11.37 13.44 -28.60
N ALA A 39 -10.32 14.05 -28.03
CA ALA A 39 -10.30 15.48 -27.76
C ALA A 39 -10.28 16.29 -29.07
N ILE A 40 -11.34 17.08 -29.29
CA ILE A 40 -11.43 18.11 -30.34
C ILE A 40 -10.43 19.23 -30.00
N SER A 41 -9.56 19.54 -30.95
CA SER A 41 -8.60 20.64 -30.90
C SER A 41 -9.27 21.97 -31.27
N ARG A 42 -9.15 23.01 -30.44
CA ARG A 42 -9.09 24.44 -30.85
C ARG A 42 -8.40 25.32 -29.78
N GLY A 43 -7.35 26.05 -30.18
CA GLY A 43 -6.97 27.35 -29.57
C GLY A 43 -5.48 27.59 -29.20
N GLY A 44 -4.77 28.38 -30.03
CA GLY A 44 -3.80 29.43 -29.66
C GLY A 44 -2.41 29.10 -29.06
N PRO A 45 -1.31 29.78 -29.47
CA PRO A 45 0.05 29.48 -29.01
C PRO A 45 0.36 30.17 -27.67
N GLY A 46 -0.19 29.62 -26.59
CA GLY A 46 0.35 29.86 -25.25
C GLY A 46 1.53 28.91 -25.02
N ARG A 47 2.72 29.43 -24.74
CA ARG A 47 3.90 28.63 -24.35
C ARG A 47 3.70 28.11 -22.93
N PHE A 48 2.74 27.21 -22.73
CA PHE A 48 2.61 26.43 -21.52
C PHE A 48 3.81 25.50 -21.47
N SER A 49 4.62 25.61 -20.42
CA SER A 49 5.53 24.51 -20.06
C SER A 49 4.65 23.26 -19.92
N ARG A 50 4.74 22.34 -20.88
CA ARG A 50 4.13 21.01 -20.81
C ARG A 50 4.86 20.26 -19.71
N HIS A 51 4.52 20.54 -18.45
CA HIS A 51 5.01 19.78 -17.31
C HIS A 51 4.60 18.34 -17.57
N ARG A 52 5.58 17.48 -17.88
CA ARG A 52 5.32 16.08 -18.18
C ARG A 52 4.82 15.43 -16.89
N ARG A 53 3.56 14.98 -16.92
CA ARG A 53 2.88 14.41 -15.76
C ARG A 53 3.07 12.90 -15.76
N PHE A 54 3.41 12.36 -14.60
CA PHE A 54 3.44 10.93 -14.34
C PHE A 54 2.43 10.57 -13.26
N GLN A 55 2.15 9.28 -13.11
CA GLN A 55 1.33 8.73 -12.02
C GLN A 55 2.06 7.59 -11.33
N VAL A 56 1.87 7.46 -10.03
CA VAL A 56 2.31 6.29 -9.26
C VAL A 56 1.07 5.66 -8.64
N LEU A 57 0.79 4.42 -9.00
CA LEU A 57 -0.37 3.67 -8.54
C LEU A 57 0.07 2.72 -7.44
N MET A 58 -0.52 2.87 -6.27
CA MET A 58 -0.19 2.11 -5.07
C MET A 58 -1.29 1.10 -4.78
N PHE A 59 -0.90 -0.16 -4.74
CA PHE A 59 -1.73 -1.30 -4.39
C PHE A 59 -1.20 -1.95 -3.12
N HIS A 60 -2.06 -2.62 -2.36
CA HIS A 60 -1.68 -3.35 -1.15
C HIS A 60 -2.03 -4.82 -1.36
N LYS A 61 -3.21 -5.27 -0.89
CA LYS A 61 -3.70 -6.64 -1.07
C LYS A 61 -4.49 -6.80 -2.37
N ILE A 62 -4.18 -7.84 -3.13
CA ILE A 62 -4.94 -8.29 -4.30
C ILE A 62 -5.56 -9.65 -3.96
N SER A 63 -6.83 -9.70 -3.58
CA SER A 63 -7.46 -10.91 -3.05
C SER A 63 -8.96 -10.93 -3.30
N SER A 64 -9.52 -12.13 -3.49
CA SER A 64 -10.97 -12.37 -3.57
C SER A 64 -11.62 -12.53 -2.18
N ASP A 65 -10.82 -12.59 -1.11
CA ASP A 65 -11.33 -12.59 0.26
C ASP A 65 -11.96 -11.23 0.60
N ALA A 66 -13.26 -11.20 0.85
CA ALA A 66 -13.99 -9.98 1.22
C ALA A 66 -13.74 -9.61 2.70
N HIS A 67 -12.50 -9.24 3.02
CA HIS A 67 -12.10 -8.90 4.38
C HIS A 67 -12.93 -7.70 4.90
N PRO A 68 -13.67 -7.83 6.03
CA PRO A 68 -14.67 -6.84 6.45
C PRO A 68 -14.07 -5.49 6.86
N PHE A 69 -12.78 -5.50 7.22
CA PHE A 69 -12.07 -4.38 7.81
C PHE A 69 -10.95 -3.78 6.96
N PHE A 70 -10.70 -4.37 5.81
CA PHE A 70 -9.74 -3.90 4.83
C PHE A 70 -10.23 -4.44 3.51
N ALA A 71 -10.77 -3.62 2.61
CA ALA A 71 -11.20 -4.14 1.32
C ALA A 71 -9.95 -4.41 0.46
N PRO A 72 -9.59 -5.66 0.11
CA PRO A 72 -8.59 -5.88 -0.91
C PRO A 72 -9.17 -5.55 -2.30
N LEU A 73 -8.29 -5.36 -3.28
CA LEU A 73 -8.72 -5.26 -4.67
C LEU A 73 -8.91 -6.67 -5.24
N ASP A 74 -10.07 -6.94 -5.82
CA ASP A 74 -10.35 -8.20 -6.48
C ASP A 74 -9.38 -8.45 -7.67
N PRO A 75 -8.83 -9.67 -7.84
CA PRO A 75 -7.90 -9.97 -8.93
C PRO A 75 -8.44 -9.70 -10.34
N LEU A 76 -9.73 -9.92 -10.61
CA LEU A 76 -10.32 -9.61 -11.91
C LEU A 76 -10.39 -8.10 -12.13
N GLN A 77 -10.68 -7.34 -11.08
CA GLN A 77 -10.66 -5.88 -11.16
C GLN A 77 -9.22 -5.35 -11.36
N PHE A 78 -8.24 -5.94 -10.66
CA PHE A 78 -6.83 -5.63 -10.87
C PHE A 78 -6.39 -5.91 -12.31
N GLU A 79 -6.75 -7.06 -12.88
CA GLU A 79 -6.43 -7.39 -14.28
C GLU A 79 -7.03 -6.38 -15.27
N ARG A 80 -8.29 -5.95 -15.05
CA ARG A 80 -8.91 -4.90 -15.89
C ARG A 80 -8.14 -3.59 -15.83
N GLN A 81 -7.66 -3.20 -14.65
CA GLN A 81 -6.82 -2.01 -14.49
C GLN A 81 -5.48 -2.18 -15.22
N LEU A 82 -4.81 -3.33 -15.10
CA LEU A 82 -3.57 -3.61 -15.83
C LEU A 82 -3.75 -3.51 -17.35
N LEU A 83 -4.82 -4.08 -17.90
CA LEU A 83 -5.12 -4.00 -19.33
C LEU A 83 -5.37 -2.57 -19.80
N PHE A 84 -6.04 -1.76 -18.98
CA PHE A 84 -6.23 -0.34 -19.28
C PHE A 84 -4.90 0.41 -19.27
N LEU A 85 -4.06 0.19 -18.25
CA LEU A 85 -2.75 0.83 -18.14
C LEU A 85 -1.87 0.47 -19.33
N LYS A 86 -1.80 -0.82 -19.69
CA LYS A 86 -1.07 -1.32 -20.86
C LYS A 86 -1.50 -0.65 -22.17
N ARG A 87 -2.79 -0.34 -22.32
CA ARG A 87 -3.34 0.28 -23.53
C ARG A 87 -3.10 1.79 -23.59
N CYS A 88 -3.11 2.46 -22.44
CA CYS A 88 -3.24 3.93 -22.37
C CYS A 88 -1.99 4.65 -21.87
N PHE A 89 -1.04 3.94 -21.26
CA PHE A 89 0.11 4.49 -20.55
C PHE A 89 1.41 3.78 -20.92
N GLN A 90 2.52 4.47 -20.68
CA GLN A 90 3.86 3.88 -20.65
C GLN A 90 4.12 3.40 -19.23
N VAL A 91 3.90 2.09 -19.01
CA VAL A 91 4.07 1.45 -17.70
C VAL A 91 5.53 1.11 -17.48
N MET A 92 6.09 1.57 -16.36
CA MET A 92 7.48 1.35 -15.96
C MET A 92 7.56 1.00 -14.48
N ASP A 93 8.69 0.48 -14.04
CA ASP A 93 8.96 0.40 -12.60
C ASP A 93 9.29 1.81 -12.04
N LEU A 94 9.24 1.95 -10.71
CA LEU A 94 9.42 3.27 -10.10
C LEU A 94 10.85 3.79 -10.24
N GLU A 95 11.84 2.90 -10.30
CA GLU A 95 13.25 3.26 -10.47
C GLU A 95 13.45 3.94 -11.84
N GLU A 96 12.94 3.29 -12.89
CA GLU A 96 12.94 3.84 -14.25
C GLU A 96 12.20 5.18 -14.34
N LEU A 97 11.06 5.32 -13.67
CA LEU A 97 10.30 6.57 -13.61
C LEU A 97 11.12 7.70 -12.99
N VAL A 98 11.75 7.46 -11.84
CA VAL A 98 12.59 8.45 -11.16
C VAL A 98 13.79 8.83 -12.03
N GLU A 99 14.34 7.88 -12.76
CA GLU A 99 15.49 8.10 -13.64
C GLU A 99 15.12 9.00 -14.82
N HIS A 100 13.91 8.82 -15.35
CA HIS A 100 13.34 9.71 -16.35
C HIS A 100 13.06 11.13 -15.81
N CYS A 101 12.61 11.26 -14.57
CA CYS A 101 12.45 12.56 -13.91
C CYS A 101 13.81 13.29 -13.80
N ARG A 102 14.84 12.59 -13.33
CA ARG A 102 16.19 13.16 -13.14
C ARG A 102 16.82 13.63 -14.45
N ARG A 103 16.60 12.89 -15.54
CA ARG A 103 17.06 13.26 -16.89
C ARG A 103 16.17 14.29 -17.60
N ASN A 104 15.01 14.62 -17.02
CA ASN A 104 13.99 15.48 -17.62
C ASN A 104 13.51 14.98 -19.01
N ASP A 105 13.38 13.65 -19.16
CA ASP A 105 13.01 12.99 -20.42
C ASP A 105 11.78 12.05 -20.30
N LEU A 106 11.03 12.14 -19.19
CA LEU A 106 9.75 11.44 -18.92
C LEU A 106 8.89 11.22 -20.16
N PRO A 107 8.51 9.99 -20.52
CA PRO A 107 7.60 9.79 -21.64
C PRO A 107 6.22 10.37 -21.35
N GLU A 108 5.46 10.70 -22.40
CA GLU A 108 4.07 11.07 -22.24
C GLU A 108 3.28 9.90 -21.63
N ARG A 109 2.40 10.21 -20.66
CA ARG A 109 1.57 9.21 -19.97
C ARG A 109 2.41 8.13 -19.25
N ALA A 110 3.50 8.53 -18.60
CA ALA A 110 4.26 7.65 -17.72
C ALA A 110 3.43 7.23 -16.50
N VAL A 111 3.48 5.95 -16.14
CA VAL A 111 2.86 5.42 -14.93
C VAL A 111 3.74 4.34 -14.30
N ALA A 112 3.90 4.39 -12.97
CA ALA A 112 4.51 3.30 -12.21
C ALA A 112 3.44 2.54 -11.40
N ILE A 113 3.61 1.22 -11.32
CA ILE A 113 2.79 0.34 -10.49
C ILE A 113 3.63 -0.04 -9.26
N THR A 114 3.06 0.15 -8.08
CA THR A 114 3.67 -0.18 -6.79
C THR A 114 2.76 -1.10 -5.98
N LEU A 115 3.36 -2.10 -5.34
CA LEU A 115 2.73 -3.02 -4.40
C LEU A 115 3.41 -2.80 -3.05
N ASP A 116 2.66 -2.43 -2.01
CA ASP A 116 3.22 -2.10 -0.71
C ASP A 116 3.01 -3.23 0.31
N ASP A 117 3.64 -3.09 1.49
CA ASP A 117 3.62 -4.00 2.63
C ASP A 117 4.32 -5.36 2.45
N GLY A 118 4.19 -6.00 1.30
CA GLY A 118 4.73 -7.34 1.04
C GLY A 118 3.79 -8.48 1.43
N TYR A 119 2.49 -8.32 1.17
CA TYR A 119 1.50 -9.38 1.37
C TYR A 119 1.71 -10.54 0.41
N ARG A 120 1.44 -11.77 0.85
CA ARG A 120 1.65 -12.98 0.04
C ARG A 120 0.77 -13.01 -1.22
N ASP A 121 -0.37 -12.33 -1.20
CA ASP A 121 -1.24 -12.21 -2.37
C ASP A 121 -0.62 -11.39 -3.52
N ASN A 122 0.42 -10.60 -3.24
CA ASN A 122 1.24 -9.96 -4.27
C ASN A 122 1.96 -11.00 -5.13
N TYR A 123 2.33 -12.14 -4.55
CA TYR A 123 2.92 -13.27 -5.28
C TYR A 123 1.87 -14.20 -5.88
N THR A 124 0.83 -14.56 -5.13
CA THR A 124 -0.12 -15.59 -5.59
C THR A 124 -1.16 -15.04 -6.57
N GLN A 125 -1.50 -13.74 -6.50
CA GLN A 125 -2.54 -13.12 -7.33
C GLN A 125 -1.98 -12.05 -8.27
N ALA A 126 -1.23 -11.07 -7.73
CA ALA A 126 -0.78 -9.92 -8.55
C ALA A 126 0.32 -10.30 -9.55
N PHE A 127 1.35 -11.02 -9.10
CA PHE A 127 2.52 -11.37 -9.91
C PHE A 127 2.21 -12.19 -11.17
N PRO A 128 1.34 -13.24 -11.14
CA PRO A 128 0.94 -13.95 -12.35
C PRO A 128 0.28 -13.04 -13.39
N LEU A 129 -0.54 -12.08 -12.94
CA LEU A 129 -1.21 -11.12 -13.83
C LEU A 129 -0.23 -10.11 -14.42
N LEU A 130 0.69 -9.57 -13.62
CA LEU A 130 1.76 -8.68 -14.11
C LEU A 130 2.63 -9.39 -15.16
N ARG A 131 3.02 -10.65 -14.91
CA ARG A 131 3.78 -11.47 -15.88
C ARG A 131 3.00 -11.76 -17.14
N LYS A 132 1.73 -12.19 -17.02
CA LYS A 132 0.83 -12.47 -18.15
C LYS A 132 0.74 -11.28 -19.09
N HIS A 133 0.73 -10.07 -18.54
CA HIS A 133 0.62 -8.83 -19.32
C HIS A 133 1.95 -8.15 -19.63
N ALA A 134 3.07 -8.73 -19.21
CA ALA A 134 4.43 -8.18 -19.35
C ALA A 134 4.54 -6.74 -18.82
N LEU A 135 3.96 -6.48 -17.64
CA LEU A 135 3.98 -5.17 -17.01
C LEU A 135 4.99 -5.13 -15.85
N PRO A 136 5.91 -4.15 -15.84
CA PRO A 136 6.81 -3.95 -14.71
C PRO A 136 6.04 -3.38 -13.51
N ALA A 137 6.55 -3.65 -12.31
CA ALA A 137 6.07 -3.07 -11.06
C ALA A 137 7.20 -3.02 -10.03
N THR A 138 7.00 -2.24 -8.97
CA THR A 138 7.89 -2.19 -7.80
C THR A 138 7.16 -2.73 -6.58
N LEU A 139 7.74 -3.70 -5.90
CA LEU A 139 7.26 -4.25 -4.63
C LEU A 139 8.03 -3.61 -3.47
N PHE A 140 7.34 -2.88 -2.60
CA PHE A 140 7.85 -2.37 -1.34
C PHE A 140 7.59 -3.35 -0.20
N VAL A 141 8.65 -3.83 0.44
CA VAL A 141 8.58 -4.93 1.40
C VAL A 141 8.88 -4.46 2.82
N THR A 142 7.99 -4.76 3.76
CA THR A 142 8.28 -4.63 5.20
C THR A 142 9.16 -5.80 5.63
N THR A 143 10.46 -5.57 5.71
CA THR A 143 11.46 -6.65 5.74
C THR A 143 11.40 -7.52 7.00
N GLY A 144 11.01 -6.96 8.14
CA GLY A 144 10.86 -7.69 9.41
C GLY A 144 9.69 -8.67 9.45
N SER A 145 8.77 -8.59 8.47
CA SER A 145 7.62 -9.49 8.33
C SER A 145 7.84 -10.61 7.30
N VAL A 146 8.93 -10.56 6.53
CA VAL A 146 9.21 -11.53 5.46
C VAL A 146 9.66 -12.87 6.04
N GLY A 147 9.09 -13.95 5.51
CA GLY A 147 9.53 -15.32 5.81
C GLY A 147 9.33 -15.74 7.26
N ASN A 148 8.46 -15.05 8.01
CA ASN A 148 8.14 -15.37 9.39
C ASN A 148 6.64 -15.10 9.67
N SER A 149 6.19 -15.36 10.90
CA SER A 149 4.77 -15.23 11.30
C SER A 149 4.37 -13.83 11.78
N ARG A 150 5.27 -12.84 11.71
CA ARG A 150 4.97 -11.46 12.13
C ARG A 150 4.21 -10.73 11.03
N VAL A 151 3.00 -10.30 11.36
CA VAL A 151 2.17 -9.44 10.51
C VAL A 151 2.26 -7.98 10.95
N LEU A 152 1.80 -7.07 10.10
CA LEU A 152 1.84 -5.64 10.39
C LEU A 152 0.88 -5.30 11.53
N TRP A 153 1.22 -4.24 12.28
CA TRP A 153 0.46 -3.90 13.49
C TRP A 153 -1.02 -3.60 13.20
N HIS A 154 -1.35 -3.04 12.04
CA HIS A 154 -2.74 -2.78 11.66
C HIS A 154 -3.47 -4.06 11.25
N ASP A 155 -2.79 -5.02 10.61
CA ASP A 155 -3.37 -6.34 10.34
C ASP A 155 -3.62 -7.12 11.63
N ARG A 156 -2.78 -6.98 12.66
CA ARG A 156 -3.06 -7.56 13.99
C ARG A 156 -4.39 -7.07 14.54
N VAL A 157 -4.68 -5.76 14.41
CA VAL A 157 -5.97 -5.18 14.82
C VAL A 157 -7.10 -5.73 13.95
N PHE A 158 -6.93 -5.75 12.62
CA PHE A 158 -7.95 -6.28 11.70
C PHE A 158 -8.28 -7.75 11.98
N ASP A 159 -7.26 -8.58 12.16
CA ASP A 159 -7.38 -10.00 12.49
C ASP A 159 -8.05 -10.16 13.87
N ALA A 160 -7.69 -9.33 14.86
CA ALA A 160 -8.29 -9.38 16.20
C ALA A 160 -9.81 -9.17 16.15
N PHE A 161 -10.28 -8.17 15.40
CA PHE A 161 -11.72 -7.94 15.24
C PHE A 161 -12.41 -8.95 14.31
N ARG A 162 -11.68 -9.50 13.33
CA ARG A 162 -12.23 -10.47 12.38
C ARG A 162 -12.53 -11.80 13.06
N TYR A 163 -11.62 -12.24 13.91
CA TYR A 163 -11.67 -13.57 14.52
C TYR A 163 -12.10 -13.58 15.99
N THR A 164 -12.52 -12.44 16.55
CA THR A 164 -13.08 -12.40 17.90
C THR A 164 -14.49 -13.00 17.98
N LYS A 165 -14.75 -13.73 19.07
CA LYS A 165 -16.09 -14.17 19.50
C LYS A 165 -16.73 -13.20 20.51
N ALA A 166 -15.99 -12.18 20.96
CA ALA A 166 -16.48 -11.19 21.90
C ALA A 166 -17.65 -10.39 21.31
N GLN A 167 -18.65 -10.11 22.14
CA GLN A 167 -19.83 -9.30 21.79
C GLN A 167 -19.67 -7.83 22.18
N HIS A 168 -18.67 -7.53 23.01
CA HIS A 168 -18.32 -6.19 23.43
C HIS A 168 -16.82 -6.13 23.76
N CYS A 169 -16.25 -4.93 23.72
CA CYS A 169 -14.89 -4.70 24.18
C CYS A 169 -14.76 -3.31 24.82
N GLN A 170 -13.68 -3.14 25.58
CA GLN A 170 -13.27 -1.84 26.12
C GLN A 170 -11.75 -1.80 26.17
N PHE A 171 -11.18 -0.61 26.04
CA PHE A 171 -9.75 -0.42 26.10
C PHE A 171 -9.40 0.68 27.10
N LYS A 172 -8.55 0.35 28.07
CA LYS A 172 -8.02 1.25 29.10
C LYS A 172 -7.36 2.47 28.49
N ARG A 173 -6.57 2.29 27.42
CA ARG A 173 -5.91 3.41 26.73
C ARG A 173 -6.88 4.36 26.04
N MET A 174 -8.09 3.90 25.73
CA MET A 174 -9.19 4.71 25.18
C MET A 174 -10.20 5.12 26.26
N GLY A 175 -9.76 5.25 27.52
CA GLY A 175 -10.60 5.69 28.63
C GLY A 175 -11.70 4.70 29.03
N ASN A 176 -11.54 3.41 28.73
CA ASN A 176 -12.55 2.37 28.92
C ASN A 176 -13.87 2.66 28.18
N THR A 177 -13.79 3.21 26.97
CA THR A 177 -14.96 3.33 26.11
C THR A 177 -15.49 1.93 25.77
N HIS A 178 -16.77 1.67 26.05
CA HIS A 178 -17.43 0.41 25.72
C HIS A 178 -17.90 0.40 24.26
N PHE A 179 -17.57 -0.67 23.54
CA PHE A 179 -18.03 -0.92 22.17
C PHE A 179 -18.88 -2.18 22.12
N LEU A 180 -19.99 -2.12 21.39
CA LEU A 180 -20.75 -3.31 21.00
C LEU A 180 -20.18 -3.86 19.69
N LEU A 181 -20.13 -5.19 19.56
CA LEU A 181 -19.57 -5.92 18.42
C LEU A 181 -20.60 -6.86 17.78
N ASP A 182 -21.87 -6.49 17.84
CA ASP A 182 -23.04 -7.28 17.43
C ASP A 182 -23.30 -7.32 15.92
N SER A 183 -22.60 -6.48 15.16
CA SER A 183 -22.73 -6.36 13.71
C SER A 183 -21.40 -6.02 13.06
N VAL A 184 -21.27 -6.32 11.76
CA VAL A 184 -20.08 -5.95 10.98
C VAL A 184 -19.89 -4.42 10.97
N ALA A 185 -20.97 -3.65 10.93
CA ALA A 185 -20.94 -2.19 11.00
C ALA A 185 -20.40 -1.69 12.35
N ALA A 186 -20.90 -2.20 13.47
CA ALA A 186 -20.41 -1.83 14.80
C ALA A 186 -18.94 -2.23 15.01
N LYS A 187 -18.55 -3.43 14.56
CA LYS A 187 -17.13 -3.84 14.54
C LYS A 187 -16.30 -2.90 13.69
N ARG A 188 -16.83 -2.46 12.54
CA ARG A 188 -16.11 -1.54 11.64
C ARG A 188 -15.83 -0.21 12.31
N GLU A 189 -16.82 0.39 12.95
CA GLU A 189 -16.67 1.64 13.71
C GLU A 189 -15.62 1.50 14.82
N CYS A 190 -15.65 0.40 15.57
CA CYS A 190 -14.68 0.15 16.63
C CYS A 190 -13.25 0.00 16.08
N VAL A 191 -13.08 -0.72 14.97
CA VAL A 191 -11.77 -0.83 14.32
C VAL A 191 -11.29 0.54 13.82
N ASP A 192 -12.15 1.33 13.20
CA ASP A 192 -11.75 2.65 12.68
C ASP A 192 -11.30 3.57 13.84
N ALA A 193 -12.01 3.53 14.97
CA ALA A 193 -11.63 4.25 16.19
C ALA A 193 -10.28 3.76 16.77
N THR A 194 -10.10 2.44 16.90
CA THR A 194 -8.85 1.86 17.44
C THR A 194 -7.66 2.09 16.52
N ILE A 195 -7.80 1.95 15.20
CA ILE A 195 -6.75 2.27 14.22
C ILE A 195 -6.38 3.76 14.28
N SER A 196 -7.39 4.65 14.32
CA SER A 196 -7.15 6.09 14.43
C SER A 196 -6.36 6.44 15.69
N PHE A 197 -6.75 5.88 16.83
CA PHE A 197 -6.05 6.05 18.09
C PHE A 197 -4.62 5.46 18.04
N ALA A 198 -4.45 4.24 17.53
CA ALA A 198 -3.15 3.58 17.38
C ALA A 198 -2.16 4.41 16.53
N LYS A 199 -2.64 5.07 15.47
CA LYS A 199 -1.82 5.96 14.62
C LYS A 199 -1.31 7.19 15.37
N SER A 200 -2.02 7.64 16.40
CA SER A 200 -1.62 8.79 17.23
C SER A 200 -0.49 8.46 18.22
N LEU A 201 -0.35 7.19 18.58
CA LEU A 201 0.61 6.73 19.59
C LEU A 201 2.04 6.60 19.04
N PRO A 202 3.09 6.84 19.85
CA PRO A 202 4.46 6.43 19.53
C PRO A 202 4.60 4.90 19.39
N GLY A 203 5.65 4.43 18.72
CA GLY A 203 5.86 3.01 18.39
C GLY A 203 5.63 2.02 19.56
N PRO A 204 6.37 2.13 20.68
CA PRO A 204 6.19 1.21 21.81
C PRO A 204 4.79 1.26 22.43
N ALA A 205 4.20 2.46 22.55
CA ALA A 205 2.84 2.62 23.07
C ALA A 205 1.78 2.06 22.11
N ARG A 206 2.01 2.16 20.79
CA ARG A 206 1.16 1.56 19.77
C ARG A 206 1.16 0.05 19.86
N LEU A 207 2.33 -0.58 19.95
CA LEU A 207 2.43 -2.04 20.07
C LEU A 207 1.76 -2.56 21.35
N ALA A 208 1.99 -1.88 22.49
CA ALA A 208 1.31 -2.22 23.73
C ALA A 208 -0.22 -2.03 23.66
N PHE A 209 -0.71 -1.08 22.85
CA PHE A 209 -2.14 -0.92 22.60
C PHE A 209 -2.70 -2.02 21.69
N VAL A 210 -1.93 -2.47 20.69
CA VAL A 210 -2.32 -3.62 19.86
C VAL A 210 -2.39 -4.90 20.69
N GLU A 211 -1.46 -5.12 21.62
CA GLU A 211 -1.50 -6.22 22.58
C GLU A 211 -2.74 -6.14 23.47
N GLU A 212 -3.07 -4.95 23.99
CA GLU A 212 -4.30 -4.72 24.76
C GLU A 212 -5.57 -5.04 23.94
N ILE A 213 -5.58 -4.74 22.64
CA ILE A 213 -6.68 -5.11 21.74
C ILE A 213 -6.80 -6.63 21.60
N GLU A 214 -5.68 -7.32 21.30
CA GLU A 214 -5.65 -8.77 21.17
C GLU A 214 -6.09 -9.45 22.48
N ASP A 215 -5.63 -8.95 23.63
CA ASP A 215 -6.01 -9.45 24.96
C ASP A 215 -7.50 -9.27 25.26
N ALA A 216 -8.08 -8.12 24.90
CA ALA A 216 -9.50 -7.86 25.13
C ALA A 216 -10.41 -8.69 24.19
N LEU A 217 -9.94 -8.95 22.96
CA LEU A 217 -10.73 -9.60 21.93
C LEU A 217 -10.54 -11.12 21.87
N GLN A 218 -9.44 -11.66 22.40
CA GLN A 218 -9.11 -13.09 22.39
C GLN A 218 -9.40 -13.76 21.03
N PRO A 219 -8.79 -13.28 19.92
CA PRO A 219 -9.15 -13.74 18.59
C PRO A 219 -8.75 -15.21 18.36
N ASP A 220 -9.63 -15.94 17.67
CA ASP A 220 -9.39 -17.32 17.25
C ASP A 220 -8.61 -17.36 15.93
N LEU A 221 -7.28 -17.29 16.02
CA LEU A 221 -6.38 -17.17 14.86
C LEU A 221 -6.02 -18.52 14.22
N VAL A 222 -6.80 -19.59 14.48
CA VAL A 222 -6.56 -20.93 13.92
C VAL A 222 -6.65 -20.93 12.39
N ASP A 223 -7.57 -20.14 11.82
CA ASP A 223 -7.72 -19.97 10.37
C ASP A 223 -6.66 -19.02 9.75
N GLY A 224 -5.68 -18.59 10.55
CA GLY A 224 -4.45 -17.93 10.12
C GLY A 224 -4.47 -16.41 10.20
N ARG A 225 -3.27 -15.85 10.41
CA ARG A 225 -2.99 -14.41 10.23
C ARG A 225 -2.79 -14.09 8.76
N THR A 226 -2.93 -12.81 8.39
CA THR A 226 -2.59 -12.33 7.03
C THR A 226 -1.21 -12.83 6.60
N PRO A 227 -1.09 -13.64 5.52
CA PRO A 227 0.19 -14.19 5.12
C PRO A 227 1.07 -13.13 4.44
N MET A 228 2.34 -13.08 4.84
CA MET A 228 3.38 -12.22 4.26
C MET A 228 4.25 -13.02 3.29
N LEU A 229 4.92 -12.33 2.37
CA LEU A 229 5.84 -12.96 1.43
C LEU A 229 7.02 -13.66 2.14
N SER A 230 7.50 -14.74 1.53
CA SER A 230 8.78 -15.36 1.85
C SER A 230 9.92 -14.78 1.00
N TRP A 231 11.17 -14.95 1.45
CA TRP A 231 12.34 -14.56 0.66
C TRP A 231 12.46 -15.33 -0.66
N THR A 232 11.98 -16.57 -0.72
CA THR A 232 11.94 -17.36 -1.95
C THR A 232 11.00 -16.74 -2.97
N GLU A 233 9.76 -16.43 -2.57
CA GLU A 233 8.77 -15.78 -3.42
C GLU A 233 9.28 -14.41 -3.92
N ILE A 234 9.91 -13.60 -3.05
CA ILE A 234 10.49 -12.30 -3.45
C ILE A 234 11.60 -12.47 -4.50
N LYS A 235 12.49 -13.46 -4.33
CA LYS A 235 13.57 -13.75 -5.30
C LYS A 235 13.00 -14.15 -6.67
N GLU A 236 11.93 -14.95 -6.68
CA GLU A 236 11.24 -15.31 -7.92
C GLU A 236 10.56 -14.12 -8.58
N MET A 237 9.91 -13.25 -7.80
CA MET A 237 9.32 -12.00 -8.30
C MET A 237 10.37 -11.12 -8.96
N ARG A 238 11.53 -10.97 -8.32
CA ARG A 238 12.66 -10.23 -8.86
C ARG A 238 13.17 -10.82 -10.18
N ALA A 239 13.36 -12.14 -10.22
CA ALA A 239 13.77 -12.83 -11.45
C ALA A 239 12.72 -12.69 -12.57
N GLY A 240 11.45 -12.52 -12.21
CA GLY A 240 10.33 -12.24 -13.12
C GLY A 240 10.13 -10.78 -13.51
N GLY A 241 11.05 -9.88 -13.16
CA GLY A 241 11.01 -8.47 -13.60
C GLY A 241 10.38 -7.49 -12.60
N ILE A 242 10.07 -7.91 -11.37
CA ILE A 242 9.58 -7.01 -10.32
C ILE A 242 10.78 -6.34 -9.61
N ARG A 243 10.79 -5.02 -9.53
CA ARG A 243 11.77 -4.30 -8.70
C ARG A 243 11.41 -4.41 -7.24
N ILE A 244 12.40 -4.57 -6.37
CA ILE A 244 12.18 -4.68 -4.93
C ILE A 244 12.70 -3.41 -4.24
N GLY A 245 11.82 -2.75 -3.48
CA GLY A 245 12.08 -1.59 -2.64
C GLY A 245 11.76 -1.86 -1.16
N SER A 246 12.32 -1.05 -0.26
CA SER A 246 12.10 -1.23 1.19
C SER A 246 10.89 -0.43 1.67
N HIS A 247 9.99 -1.10 2.41
CA HIS A 247 8.88 -0.50 3.15
C HIS A 247 9.19 -0.44 4.65
N THR A 248 10.43 -0.09 5.00
CA THR A 248 11.00 -0.14 6.37
C THR A 248 11.17 -1.58 6.91
N ARG A 249 11.63 -1.70 8.17
CA ARG A 249 11.83 -2.98 8.84
C ARG A 249 10.59 -3.41 9.60
N THR A 250 9.96 -2.52 10.35
CA THR A 250 8.85 -2.85 11.26
C THR A 250 7.54 -2.14 10.94
N HIS A 251 7.47 -1.43 9.81
CA HIS A 251 6.32 -0.63 9.40
C HIS A 251 5.86 0.41 10.44
N PRO A 252 6.79 1.24 10.99
CA PRO A 252 6.39 2.33 11.86
C PRO A 252 5.88 3.52 11.05
N ILE A 253 5.09 4.37 11.70
CA ILE A 253 4.76 5.70 11.17
C ILE A 253 6.01 6.57 11.32
N LEU A 254 6.66 6.92 10.19
CA LEU A 254 7.98 7.58 10.21
C LEU A 254 7.97 8.95 10.90
N SER A 255 6.85 9.67 10.88
CA SER A 255 6.71 10.96 11.59
C SER A 255 6.62 10.82 13.12
N ARG A 256 6.61 9.58 13.63
CA ARG A 256 6.45 9.23 15.06
C ARG A 256 7.66 8.50 15.63
N ILE A 257 8.79 8.49 14.92
CA ILE A 257 10.04 7.87 15.37
C ILE A 257 11.18 8.88 15.33
N ASP A 258 12.20 8.67 16.16
CA ASP A 258 13.38 9.53 16.18
C ASP A 258 14.38 9.19 15.06
N ALA A 259 15.44 9.99 14.92
CA ALA A 259 16.45 9.80 13.88
C ALA A 259 17.28 8.52 14.03
N VAL A 260 17.41 7.98 15.25
CA VAL A 260 18.12 6.71 15.50
C VAL A 260 17.25 5.56 14.99
N GLN A 261 15.97 5.56 15.36
CA GLN A 261 14.97 4.60 14.89
C GLN A 261 14.82 4.68 13.37
N LEU A 262 14.74 5.87 12.79
CA LEU A 262 14.67 6.03 11.34
C LEU A 262 15.88 5.40 10.62
N ARG A 263 17.08 5.46 11.20
CA ARG A 263 18.26 4.78 10.65
C ARG A 263 18.15 3.26 10.76
N ASP A 264 17.64 2.74 11.88
CA ASP A 264 17.40 1.29 12.07
C ASP A 264 16.28 0.75 11.17
N GLU A 265 15.29 1.59 10.84
CA GLU A 265 14.21 1.23 9.93
C GLU A 265 14.63 1.26 8.45
N ASN A 266 15.67 2.01 8.13
CA ASN A 266 16.25 2.11 6.79
C ASN A 266 17.24 0.97 6.47
N VAL A 267 17.18 -0.16 7.18
CA VAL A 267 18.19 -1.22 7.04
C VAL A 267 17.91 -2.07 5.81
N SER A 268 18.73 -1.80 4.80
CA SER A 268 18.96 -2.65 3.63
C SER A 268 20.15 -3.58 3.75
N ARG A 269 20.95 -3.40 4.81
CA ARG A 269 22.31 -3.92 4.90
C ARG A 269 22.38 -5.43 5.13
N ASP A 270 21.31 -6.03 5.64
CA ASP A 270 21.26 -7.47 5.99
C ASP A 270 20.24 -8.26 5.15
N LEU A 271 19.75 -7.69 4.05
CA LEU A 271 18.75 -8.34 3.20
C LEU A 271 19.43 -9.27 2.18
N PRO A 272 18.84 -10.44 1.87
CA PRO A 272 19.42 -11.41 0.94
C PRO A 272 19.38 -10.96 -0.53
N ILE A 273 18.92 -9.73 -0.80
CA ILE A 273 18.84 -9.11 -2.12
C ILE A 273 19.12 -7.60 -2.03
N PRO A 274 19.91 -7.01 -2.96
CA PRO A 274 20.04 -5.56 -3.08
C PRO A 274 18.70 -4.93 -3.43
N MET A 275 18.31 -3.85 -2.75
CA MET A 275 17.06 -3.11 -3.01
C MET A 275 17.39 -1.87 -3.84
N GLY A 276 16.63 -1.64 -4.93
CA GLY A 276 16.92 -0.59 -5.92
C GLY A 276 16.31 0.78 -5.60
N VAL A 277 15.20 0.83 -4.86
CA VAL A 277 14.45 2.06 -4.55
C VAL A 277 14.06 2.12 -3.07
N TRP A 278 14.18 3.30 -2.45
CA TRP A 278 14.04 3.48 -1.01
C TRP A 278 12.75 4.24 -0.62
N VAL A 279 12.08 3.69 0.40
CA VAL A 279 11.06 4.32 1.27
C VAL A 279 9.94 5.07 0.54
N ILE A 280 8.86 4.34 0.27
CA ILE A 280 7.51 4.90 0.26
C ILE A 280 6.92 4.61 1.63
N THR A 281 6.62 5.61 2.45
CA THR A 281 5.69 5.44 3.58
C THR A 281 5.01 6.77 3.85
N VAL A 282 3.73 6.67 4.22
CA VAL A 282 2.77 7.75 4.47
C VAL A 282 2.73 8.11 5.96
#